data_AF-A0A7R9JN24-F1
#
_entry.id   AF-A0A7R9JN24-F1
#
_cell.length_a   1.000
_cell.length_b   1.000
_cell.length_c   1.000
_cell.angle_alpha   90.00
_cell.angle_beta   90.00
_cell.angle_gamma   90.00
#
_symmetry.space_group_name_H-M   'P 1'
#
loop_
_entity.id
_entity.type
_entity.pdbx_description
1 polymer ?
#
loop_
_entity_poly.entity_id
_entity_poly.type
_entity_poly.pdbx_seq_one_letter_code
_entity_poly.pdbx_strand_id
1 'polypeptide(L)'
;MTETGPLTFQVLPDDPMDKVTKTVGCVSEHIEVKLVDPEGNMVPMGSPGELLVRGYCNMLEYWGDEDKTRSTLGRDRWLRT
;
A
#
# COMPACT_ATOMS: atom_id res chain seq x y z
N MET A 1 1.78 7.49 -1.78
CA MET A 1 2.92 7.49 -2.73
C MET A 1 2.40 7.68 -4.14
N THR A 2 3.24 8.07 -5.10
CA THR A 2 2.79 8.33 -6.48
C THR A 2 2.45 7.05 -7.24
N GLU A 3 3.05 5.94 -6.83
CA GLU A 3 2.97 4.64 -7.50
C GLU A 3 1.67 3.87 -7.21
N THR A 4 0.84 4.34 -6.27
CA THR A 4 -0.45 3.73 -5.90
C THR A 4 -1.64 4.65 -6.21
N GLY A 5 -1.51 5.51 -7.22
CA GLY A 5 -2.55 6.50 -7.57
C GLY A 5 -2.74 7.53 -6.47
N PRO A 6 -3.77 8.40 -6.55
CA PRO A 6 -3.89 9.51 -5.60
C PRO A 6 -4.19 9.05 -4.15
N LEU A 7 -4.77 7.86 -3.97
CA LEU A 7 -5.31 7.44 -2.67
C LEU A 7 -5.29 5.93 -2.47
N THR A 8 -4.79 5.51 -1.30
CA THR A 8 -4.80 4.11 -0.83
C THR A 8 -5.49 3.99 0.52
N PHE A 9 -5.24 4.95 1.42
CA PHE A 9 -5.89 5.06 2.72
C PHE A 9 -6.54 6.43 2.86
N GLN A 10 -7.66 6.47 3.56
CA GLN A 10 -8.37 7.70 3.89
C GLN A 10 -9.08 7.57 5.24
N VAL A 11 -9.15 8.68 5.94
CA VAL A 11 -9.99 8.84 7.13
C VAL A 11 -11.41 9.18 6.68
N LEU A 12 -12.41 8.80 7.48
CA LEU A 12 -13.80 9.08 7.18
C LEU A 12 -14.23 10.44 7.75
N PRO A 13 -15.25 11.11 7.17
CA PRO A 13 -15.72 12.42 7.64
C PRO A 13 -16.08 12.46 9.13
N ASP A 14 -16.58 11.33 9.67
CA ASP A 14 -17.01 11.19 11.06
C ASP A 14 -15.93 10.61 11.99
N ASP A 15 -14.69 10.40 11.51
CA ASP A 15 -13.61 9.92 12.37
C ASP A 15 -13.24 10.97 13.43
N PRO A 16 -12.95 10.55 14.69
CA PRO A 16 -12.50 11.46 15.72
C PRO A 16 -11.18 12.14 15.33
N MET A 17 -10.99 13.38 15.77
CA MET A 17 -9.81 14.21 15.45
C MET A 17 -8.47 13.51 15.71
N ASP A 18 -8.39 12.66 16.74
CA ASP A 18 -7.19 11.90 17.06
C ASP A 18 -6.80 10.94 15.92
N LYS A 19 -7.77 10.23 15.32
CA LYS A 19 -7.53 9.36 14.16
C LYS A 19 -7.18 10.17 12.92
N VAL A 20 -7.90 11.26 12.68
CA VAL A 20 -7.67 12.15 11.53
C VAL A 20 -6.25 12.71 11.53
N THR A 21 -5.69 12.99 12.70
CA THR A 21 -4.36 13.62 12.84
C THR A 21 -3.22 12.62 13.03
N LYS A 22 -3.47 11.40 13.50
CA LYS A 22 -2.42 10.43 13.86
C LYS A 22 -2.38 9.17 13.00
N THR A 23 -3.35 8.97 12.11
CA THR A 23 -3.42 7.77 11.28
C THR A 23 -3.64 8.12 9.82
N VAL A 24 -3.35 7.17 8.93
CA VAL A 24 -3.68 7.28 7.50
C VAL A 24 -5.11 6.86 7.18
N GLY A 25 -5.86 6.35 8.18
CA GLY A 25 -7.24 5.90 8.04
C GLY A 25 -7.38 4.45 7.56
N CYS A 26 -8.46 4.18 6.82
CA CYS A 26 -8.84 2.86 6.33
C CYS A 26 -8.49 2.69 4.86
N VAL A 27 -8.28 1.43 4.44
CA VAL A 27 -8.06 1.10 3.02
C VAL A 27 -9.28 1.48 2.18
N SER A 28 -9.06 2.10 1.02
CA SER A 28 -10.13 2.45 0.09
C SER A 28 -10.77 1.22 -0.55
N GLU A 29 -11.97 1.39 -1.09
CA GLU A 29 -12.70 0.32 -1.77
C GLU A 29 -11.89 -0.27 -2.93
N HIS A 30 -12.04 -1.58 -3.13
CA HIS A 30 -11.38 -2.35 -4.20
C HIS A 30 -9.83 -2.32 -4.17
N ILE A 31 -9.25 -2.03 -3.00
CA ILE A 31 -7.81 -2.12 -2.75
C ILE A 31 -7.56 -3.17 -1.66
N GLU A 32 -6.53 -3.99 -1.87
CA GLU A 32 -6.02 -4.94 -0.91
C GLU A 32 -4.68 -4.45 -0.35
N VAL A 33 -4.47 -4.64 0.95
CA VAL A 33 -3.21 -4.31 1.63
C VAL A 33 -2.79 -5.44 2.55
N LYS A 34 -1.48 -5.63 2.70
CA LYS A 34 -0.89 -6.52 3.70
C LYS A 34 0.39 -5.93 4.25
N LEU A 35 0.77 -6.33 5.46
CA LEU A 35 2.06 -6.03 6.05
C LEU A 35 2.91 -7.29 6.04
N VAL A 36 4.18 -7.18 5.62
CA VAL A 36 5.11 -8.32 5.58
C VAL A 36 6.40 -8.06 6.36
N ASP A 37 7.03 -9.13 6.81
CA ASP A 37 8.39 -9.11 7.37
C ASP A 37 9.47 -9.06 6.25
N PRO A 38 10.77 -8.92 6.58
CA PRO A 38 11.85 -8.93 5.58
C PRO A 38 11.93 -10.21 4.76
N GLU A 39 11.43 -11.33 5.29
CA GLU A 39 11.35 -12.62 4.62
C GLU A 39 10.12 -12.74 3.69
N GLY A 40 9.21 -11.76 3.70
CA GLY A 40 8.02 -11.67 2.86
C GLY A 40 6.77 -12.36 3.42
N ASN A 41 6.79 -12.80 4.68
CA ASN A 41 5.63 -13.41 5.34
C ASN A 41 4.72 -12.34 5.94
N MET A 42 3.41 -12.59 5.95
CA MET A 42 2.46 -11.67 6.59
C MET A 42 2.68 -11.60 8.10
N VAL A 43 2.77 -10.38 8.62
CA VAL A 43 2.89 -10.15 10.07
C VAL A 43 1.51 -10.16 10.74
N PRO A 44 1.43 -10.51 12.04
CA PRO A 44 0.19 -10.42 12.80
C PRO A 44 -0.36 -8.99 12.90
N MET A 45 -1.67 -8.87 13.06
CA MET A 45 -2.35 -7.59 13.25
C MET A 45 -1.74 -6.82 14.45
N GLY A 46 -1.45 -5.53 14.25
CA GLY A 46 -0.81 -4.67 15.24
C GLY A 46 0.72 -4.76 15.29
N SER A 47 1.35 -5.62 14.49
CA SER A 47 2.80 -5.66 14.34
C SER A 47 3.26 -4.76 13.19
N PRO A 48 4.41 -4.09 13.30
CA PRO A 48 4.99 -3.34 12.19
C PRO A 48 5.49 -4.28 11.09
N GLY A 49 5.45 -3.80 9.84
CA GLY A 49 5.96 -4.51 8.66
C GLY A 49 6.01 -3.60 7.44
N GLU A 50 6.55 -4.10 6.33
CA GLU A 50 6.53 -3.45 5.01
C GLU A 50 5.11 -3.51 4.43
N LEU A 51 4.59 -2.37 3.98
CA LEU A 51 3.27 -2.29 3.35
C LEU A 51 3.36 -2.77 1.90
N LEU A 52 2.49 -3.71 1.54
CA LEU A 52 2.26 -4.08 0.15
C LEU A 52 0.83 -3.73 -0.23
N VAL A 53 0.67 -3.14 -1.42
CA VAL A 53 -0.62 -2.66 -1.95
C VAL A 53 -0.93 -3.37 -3.26
N ARG A 54 -2.16 -3.84 -3.44
CA ARG A 54 -2.66 -4.38 -4.69
C ARG A 54 -4.03 -3.79 -4.99
N GLY A 55 -4.18 -3.22 -6.17
CA GLY A 55 -5.44 -2.63 -6.59
C GLY A 55 -5.32 -1.99 -7.97
N TYR A 56 -6.44 -1.47 -8.44
CA TYR A 56 -6.52 -0.77 -9.73
C TYR A 56 -5.67 0.50 -9.77
N CYS A 57 -5.31 1.05 -8.59
CA CYS A 57 -4.58 2.30 -8.46
C CYS A 57 -3.05 2.15 -8.60
N ASN A 58 -2.51 0.93 -8.61
CA ASN A 58 -1.08 0.72 -8.79
C ASN A 58 -0.62 1.20 -10.18
N MET A 59 0.57 1.80 -10.22
CA MET A 59 1.24 2.18 -11.45
C MET A 59 1.41 0.98 -12.38
N LEU A 60 1.64 1.26 -13.66
CA LEU A 60 1.98 0.24 -14.64
C LEU A 60 3.45 -0.16 -14.52
N GLU A 61 4.33 0.83 -14.49
CA GLU A 61 5.78 0.66 -14.49
C GLU A 61 6.49 1.98 -14.18
N TYR A 62 7.79 1.90 -13.89
CA TYR A 62 8.70 3.03 -14.01
C TYR A 62 9.16 3.14 -15.46
N TRP A 63 8.95 4.33 -16.04
CA TRP A 63 9.28 4.59 -17.44
C TRP A 63 10.77 4.39 -17.73
N GLY A 64 11.09 3.48 -18.65
CA GLY A 64 12.46 3.17 -19.07
C GLY A 64 13.29 2.39 -18.05
N ASP A 65 12.69 1.90 -16.97
CA ASP A 65 13.39 1.19 -15.89
C ASP A 65 12.65 -0.10 -15.51
N GLU A 66 12.87 -1.14 -16.32
CA GLU A 66 12.23 -2.44 -16.14
C GLU A 66 12.73 -3.17 -14.88
N ASP A 67 14.00 -3.00 -14.52
CA ASP A 67 14.59 -3.60 -13.33
C ASP A 67 13.92 -3.06 -12.06
N LYS A 68 13.80 -1.74 -11.96
CA LYS A 68 13.11 -1.10 -10.84
C LYS A 68 11.63 -1.45 -10.81
N THR A 69 11.00 -1.54 -11.98
CA THR A 69 9.60 -1.97 -12.09
C THR A 69 9.42 -3.37 -11.51
N ARG A 70 10.28 -4.33 -11.87
CA ARG A 70 10.20 -5.71 -11.37
C ARG A 70 10.53 -5.84 -9.89
N SER A 71 11.41 -5.00 -9.35
CA SER A 71 11.70 -5.00 -7.91
C SER A 71 10.56 -4.42 -7.07
N THR A 72 9.81 -3.45 -7.62
CA THR A 72 8.76 -2.73 -6.90
C THR A 72 7.38 -3.35 -7.11
N LEU A 73 7.05 -3.80 -8.33
CA LEU A 73 5.77 -4.41 -8.68
C LEU A 73 5.98 -5.89 -9.02
N GLY A 74 5.54 -6.76 -8.10
CA GLY A 74 5.61 -8.21 -8.28
C GLY A 74 4.70 -8.71 -9.42
N ARG A 75 4.97 -9.92 -9.92
CA ARG A 75 4.13 -10.59 -10.93
C ARG A 75 2.71 -10.86 -10.45
N ASP A 76 2.54 -10.96 -9.13
CA ASP A 76 1.27 -11.09 -8.41
C ASP A 76 0.54 -9.75 -8.21
N ARG A 77 1.08 -8.67 -8.80
CA ARG A 77 0.58 -7.29 -8.78
C ARG A 77 0.62 -6.62 -7.40
N TRP A 78 1.33 -7.21 -6.44
CA TRP A 78 1.64 -6.53 -5.19
C TRP A 78 2.76 -5.52 -5.42
N LEU A 79 2.45 -4.26 -5.12
CA LEU A 79 3.39 -3.16 -5.12
C LEU A 79 4.01 -3.03 -3.73
N ARG A 80 5.34 -3.06 -3.68
CA ARG A 80 6.16 -2.87 -2.49
C ARG A 80 6.41 -1.38 -2.26
N THR A 81 6.21 -0.91 -1.03
CA THR A 81 6.31 0.52 -0.70
C THR A 81 7.64 0.91 -0.10
#